data_AF-A0A8B8NBN2-F1
#
_entry.id   AF-A0A8B8NBN2-F1
#
_cell.length_a   1.000
_cell.length_b   1.000
_cell.length_c   1.000
_cell.angle_alpha   90.00
_cell.angle_beta   90.00
_cell.angle_gamma   90.00
#
_symmetry.space_group_name_H-M   'P 1'
#
loop_
_entity.id
_entity.type
_entity.pdbx_description
1 polymer ?
#
loop_
_entity_poly.entity_id
_entity_poly.type
_entity_poly.pdbx_seq_one_letter_code
_entity_poly.pdbx_strand_id
1 'polypeptide(L)'
;MVNDQNIDAPILPKEPETSVATDKGPKRKSPDRPESARERVMSTLALYREIIRELFLEKTKADKESIFVRRIDLYAAREVKKRVGYVHGTARFIGDVPGVEVGDQFRYRMELAVVGLHRPLQGGIDYMGSHQDVLATSIVASWDYTDDLTKPDELVYLGQ
;
A
#
# COMPACT_ATOMS: atom_id res chain seq x y z
N MET A 1 -29.96 -17.98 -71.96
CA MET A 1 -29.85 -16.52 -71.98
C MET A 1 -28.72 -16.13 -71.04
N VAL A 2 -27.77 -15.35 -71.54
CA VAL A 2 -26.49 -14.94 -70.93
C VAL A 2 -26.68 -13.92 -69.81
N ASN A 3 -25.85 -14.02 -68.77
CA ASN A 3 -24.95 -12.98 -68.23
C ASN A 3 -24.33 -13.53 -66.92
N ASP A 4 -23.03 -13.80 -66.86
CA ASP A 4 -21.94 -12.84 -66.69
C ASP A 4 -22.21 -11.82 -65.57
N GLN A 5 -21.61 -12.05 -64.40
CA GLN A 5 -20.48 -11.23 -63.95
C GLN A 5 -19.83 -11.81 -62.68
N ASN A 6 -18.65 -12.36 -62.92
CA ASN A 6 -17.55 -12.50 -61.98
C ASN A 6 -17.07 -11.09 -61.58
N ILE A 7 -17.00 -10.79 -60.29
CA ILE A 7 -16.22 -9.64 -59.78
C ILE A 7 -15.41 -10.15 -58.60
N ASP A 8 -14.15 -10.45 -58.88
CA ASP A 8 -13.09 -10.69 -57.90
C ASP A 8 -13.04 -9.52 -56.91
N ALA A 9 -13.30 -9.80 -55.63
CA ALA A 9 -13.01 -8.88 -54.56
C ALA A 9 -11.47 -8.81 -54.38
N PRO A 10 -10.85 -7.62 -54.42
CA PRO A 10 -9.41 -7.50 -54.28
C PRO A 10 -8.98 -7.92 -52.88
N ILE A 11 -8.07 -8.90 -52.82
CA ILE A 11 -7.33 -9.30 -51.62
C ILE A 11 -6.50 -8.09 -51.17
N LEU A 12 -6.95 -7.43 -50.09
CA LEU A 12 -6.16 -6.42 -49.40
C LEU A 12 -4.90 -7.09 -48.79
N PRO A 13 -3.71 -6.50 -48.97
CA PRO A 13 -2.48 -7.05 -48.40
C PRO A 13 -2.54 -7.00 -46.88
N LYS A 14 -2.15 -8.11 -46.22
CA LYS A 14 -1.93 -8.13 -44.77
C LYS A 14 -0.78 -7.18 -44.44
N GLU A 15 -1.01 -6.20 -43.57
CA GLU A 15 0.04 -5.32 -43.08
C GLU A 15 1.06 -6.11 -42.23
N PRO A 16 2.37 -5.78 -42.32
CA PRO A 16 3.41 -6.48 -41.61
C PRO A 16 3.37 -6.19 -40.10
N GLU A 17 3.52 -7.25 -39.29
CA GLU A 17 3.77 -7.14 -37.85
C GLU A 17 5.06 -6.35 -37.60
N THR A 18 4.94 -5.08 -37.23
CA THR A 18 6.05 -4.31 -36.65
C THR A 18 5.98 -4.43 -35.13
N SER A 19 6.79 -5.33 -34.58
CA SER A 19 7.10 -5.39 -33.16
C SER A 19 7.87 -4.13 -32.75
N VAL A 20 7.15 -3.11 -32.27
CA VAL A 20 7.78 -1.99 -31.57
C VAL A 20 8.13 -2.48 -30.17
N ALA A 21 9.37 -2.95 -30.00
CA ALA A 21 9.99 -3.06 -28.71
C ALA A 21 10.09 -1.66 -28.09
N THR A 22 9.21 -1.33 -27.12
CA THR A 22 9.47 -0.18 -26.27
C THR A 22 10.52 -0.58 -25.24
N ASP A 23 11.79 -0.32 -25.59
CA ASP A 23 12.89 -0.26 -24.63
C ASP A 23 12.56 0.82 -23.59
N LYS A 24 11.98 0.40 -22.45
CA LYS A 24 11.88 1.26 -21.27
C LYS A 24 13.20 1.18 -20.53
N GLY A 25 14.20 1.88 -21.06
CA GLY A 25 15.41 2.21 -20.33
C GLY A 25 15.08 2.88 -18.98
N PRO A 26 16.00 2.83 -18.00
CA PRO A 26 15.72 3.28 -16.64
C PRO A 26 15.37 4.76 -16.63
N LYS A 27 14.14 5.10 -16.19
CA LYS A 27 13.69 6.48 -16.01
C LYS A 27 14.64 7.18 -15.02
N ARG A 28 15.53 8.03 -15.54
CA ARG A 28 16.35 8.93 -14.73
C ARG A 28 15.41 9.97 -14.10
N LYS A 29 15.38 10.03 -12.77
CA LYS A 29 14.63 11.05 -12.03
C LYS A 29 15.26 12.42 -12.34
N SER A 30 14.47 13.35 -12.89
CA SER A 30 14.85 14.76 -13.01
C SER A 30 14.93 15.37 -11.60
N PRO A 31 16.00 16.13 -11.27
CA PRO A 31 16.30 16.54 -9.89
C PRO A 31 15.31 17.53 -9.25
N ASP A 32 14.38 18.14 -10.01
CA ASP A 32 13.50 19.21 -9.51
C ASP A 32 12.03 18.80 -9.31
N ARG A 33 11.66 17.53 -9.54
CA ARG A 33 10.27 17.10 -9.35
C ARG A 33 10.00 16.83 -7.85
N PRO A 34 8.98 17.47 -7.23
CA PRO A 34 8.61 17.15 -5.86
C PRO A 34 8.18 15.67 -5.77
N GLU A 35 8.68 14.99 -4.74
CA GLU A 35 8.35 13.58 -4.49
C GLU A 35 6.84 13.43 -4.31
N SER A 36 6.23 12.51 -5.06
CA SER A 36 4.79 12.25 -4.95
C SER A 36 4.45 11.56 -3.62
N ALA A 37 3.20 11.70 -3.15
CA ALA A 37 2.74 11.02 -1.95
C ALA A 37 2.94 9.50 -2.03
N ARG A 38 2.72 8.91 -3.22
CA ARG A 38 2.94 7.49 -3.48
C ARG A 38 4.42 7.10 -3.34
N GLU A 39 5.32 7.89 -3.92
CA GLU A 39 6.76 7.65 -3.77
C GLU A 39 7.19 7.72 -2.30
N ARG A 40 6.66 8.68 -1.53
CA ARG A 40 6.91 8.81 -0.09
C ARG A 40 6.42 7.61 0.71
N VAL A 41 5.20 7.12 0.44
CA VAL A 41 4.65 5.92 1.09
C VAL A 41 5.53 4.71 0.80
N MET A 42 5.84 4.47 -0.47
CA MET A 42 6.61 3.29 -0.88
C MET A 42 8.05 3.33 -0.37
N SER A 43 8.71 4.49 -0.41
CA SER A 43 10.08 4.66 0.12
C SER A 43 10.12 4.48 1.64
N THR A 44 9.12 5.01 2.35
CA THR A 44 9.01 4.86 3.82
C THR A 44 8.75 3.40 4.22
N LEU A 45 7.85 2.69 3.53
CA LEU A 45 7.60 1.27 3.77
C LEU A 45 8.83 0.40 3.44
N ALA A 46 9.56 0.73 2.38
CA ALA A 46 10.80 0.04 2.03
C ALA A 46 11.84 0.19 3.15
N LEU A 47 12.07 1.42 3.62
CA LEU A 47 12.98 1.70 4.75
C LEU A 47 12.55 0.97 6.02
N TYR A 48 11.25 1.01 6.35
CA TYR A 48 10.71 0.31 7.52
C TYR A 48 11.03 -1.19 7.47
N ARG A 49 10.75 -1.83 6.33
CA ARG A 49 10.95 -3.27 6.13
C ARG A 49 12.43 -3.67 6.09
N GLU A 50 13.28 -2.79 5.57
CA GLU A 50 14.73 -2.94 5.61
C GLU A 50 15.24 -2.97 7.06
N ILE A 51 14.85 -1.99 7.88
CA ILE A 51 15.23 -1.92 9.30
C ILE A 51 14.75 -3.18 10.05
N ILE A 52 13.53 -3.65 9.79
CA ILE A 52 13.02 -4.91 10.37
C ILE A 52 13.93 -6.09 10.00
N ARG A 53 14.35 -6.18 8.73
CA ARG A 53 15.18 -7.27 8.23
C ARG A 53 16.58 -7.24 8.87
N GLU A 54 17.18 -6.06 9.01
CA GLU A 54 18.47 -5.87 9.69
C GLU A 54 18.39 -6.29 11.16
N LEU A 55 17.39 -5.78 11.90
CA LEU A 55 17.18 -6.13 13.31
C LEU A 55 16.97 -7.63 13.51
N PHE A 56 16.25 -8.28 12.59
CA PHE A 56 16.04 -9.72 12.64
C PHE A 56 17.35 -10.50 12.44
N LEU A 57 18.19 -10.07 11.49
CA LEU A 57 19.48 -10.70 11.23
C LEU A 57 20.45 -10.52 12.40
N GLU A 58 20.56 -9.32 12.96
CA GLU A 58 21.36 -9.05 14.16
C GLU A 58 20.93 -9.94 15.33
N LYS A 59 19.61 -10.10 15.52
CA LYS A 59 19.07 -11.00 16.54
C LYS A 59 19.54 -12.44 16.34
N THR A 60 19.42 -12.98 15.13
CA THR A 60 19.82 -14.39 14.85
C THR A 60 21.30 -14.64 15.13
N LYS A 61 22.16 -13.63 15.00
CA LYS A 61 23.60 -13.73 15.31
C LYS A 61 23.90 -13.63 16.81
N ALA A 62 23.05 -12.94 17.58
CA ALA A 62 23.30 -12.62 18.98
C ALA A 62 22.66 -13.60 19.98
N ASP A 63 21.82 -14.54 19.52
CA ASP A 63 21.08 -15.53 20.32
C ASP A 63 20.36 -14.96 21.56
N LYS A 64 19.86 -13.71 21.44
CA LYS A 64 19.16 -13.00 22.51
C LYS A 64 17.65 -13.19 22.40
N GLU A 65 17.07 -13.95 23.33
CA GLU A 65 15.64 -13.92 23.63
C GLU A 65 15.33 -12.79 24.61
N SER A 66 14.98 -11.60 24.11
CA SER A 66 14.60 -10.45 24.95
C SER A 66 13.29 -9.83 24.46
N ILE A 67 12.58 -9.08 25.32
CA ILE A 67 11.35 -8.34 25.00
C ILE A 67 11.52 -7.45 23.75
N PHE A 68 12.74 -7.00 23.43
CA PHE A 68 13.08 -6.31 22.17
C PHE A 68 12.63 -7.08 20.92
N VAL A 69 12.67 -8.41 20.98
CA VAL A 69 12.32 -9.34 19.91
C VAL A 69 10.83 -9.32 19.61
N ARG A 70 9.99 -9.16 20.64
CA ARG A 70 8.53 -9.25 20.47
C ARG A 70 7.97 -8.03 19.74
N ARG A 71 8.68 -6.90 19.74
CA ARG A 71 8.19 -5.63 19.19
C ARG A 71 9.20 -4.93 18.27
N ILE A 72 9.88 -5.69 17.41
CA ILE A 72 10.78 -5.14 16.38
C ILE A 72 10.08 -4.11 15.48
N ASP A 73 8.77 -4.24 15.31
CA ASP A 73 7.88 -3.29 14.64
C ASP A 73 7.95 -1.88 15.26
N LEU A 74 7.91 -1.80 16.59
CA LEU A 74 8.01 -0.51 17.31
C LEU A 74 9.39 0.13 17.11
N TYR A 75 10.45 -0.67 17.15
CA TYR A 75 11.81 -0.17 16.97
C TYR A 75 12.01 0.36 15.55
N ALA A 76 11.58 -0.38 14.53
CA ALA A 76 11.65 0.08 13.15
C ALA A 76 10.86 1.38 12.94
N ALA A 77 9.64 1.49 13.48
CA ALA A 77 8.87 2.72 13.40
C ALA A 77 9.56 3.91 14.07
N ARG A 78 10.19 3.69 15.24
CA ARG A 78 10.96 4.73 15.92
C ARG A 78 12.13 5.22 15.05
N GLU A 79 12.84 4.32 14.40
CA GLU A 79 13.96 4.68 13.52
C GLU A 79 13.47 5.35 12.23
N VAL A 80 12.37 4.90 11.63
CA VAL A 80 11.71 5.61 10.51
C VAL A 80 11.32 7.03 10.92
N LYS A 81 10.66 7.20 12.07
CA LYS A 81 10.25 8.51 12.58
C LYS A 81 11.43 9.47 12.76
N LYS A 82 12.58 8.96 13.21
CA LYS A 82 13.81 9.76 13.37
C LYS A 82 14.44 10.14 12.03
N ARG A 83 14.47 9.22 11.06
CA ARG A 83 15.18 9.42 9.78
C ARG A 83 14.38 10.27 8.80
N VAL A 84 13.09 9.97 8.63
CA VAL A 84 12.24 10.55 7.58
C VAL A 84 10.89 11.07 8.09
N GLY A 85 10.57 10.84 9.37
CA GLY A 85 9.25 11.13 9.91
C GLY A 85 8.19 10.12 9.45
N TYR A 86 6.96 10.27 9.95
CA TYR A 86 5.82 9.54 9.40
C TYR A 86 5.27 10.27 8.19
N VAL A 87 4.75 9.53 7.21
CA VAL A 87 4.39 10.08 5.88
C VAL A 87 3.43 11.26 6.00
N HIS A 88 2.44 11.15 6.89
CA HIS A 88 1.43 12.20 7.09
C HIS A 88 1.51 12.87 8.47
N GLY A 89 2.54 12.60 9.26
CA GLY A 89 2.71 13.18 10.59
C GLY A 89 1.45 13.01 11.46
N THR A 90 0.85 14.13 11.85
CA THR A 90 -0.38 14.18 12.66
C THR A 90 -1.65 14.42 11.84
N ALA A 91 -1.57 14.59 10.51
CA ALA A 91 -2.71 14.83 9.63
C ALA A 91 -3.63 13.60 9.54
N ARG A 92 -4.93 13.82 9.77
CA ARG A 92 -5.97 12.78 9.70
C ARG A 92 -6.81 12.99 8.45
N PHE A 93 -7.32 11.89 7.90
CA PHE A 93 -8.08 11.89 6.64
C PHE A 93 -9.45 11.22 6.86
N ILE A 94 -10.46 11.74 6.17
CA ILE A 94 -11.71 11.05 5.91
C ILE A 94 -11.65 10.59 4.46
N GLY A 95 -11.87 9.30 4.23
CA GLY A 95 -11.70 8.69 2.90
C GLY A 95 -10.24 8.38 2.59
N ASP A 96 -9.81 8.66 1.37
CA ASP A 96 -8.51 8.23 0.85
C ASP A 96 -7.34 8.89 1.58
N VAL A 97 -6.30 8.09 1.85
CA VAL A 97 -5.03 8.57 2.40
C VAL A 97 -4.04 8.78 1.24
N PRO A 98 -3.47 9.99 1.06
CA PRO A 98 -2.61 10.27 -0.08
C PRO A 98 -1.44 9.27 -0.23
N GLY A 99 -1.35 8.62 -1.38
CA GLY A 99 -0.28 7.67 -1.70
C GLY A 99 -0.48 6.25 -1.18
N VAL A 100 -1.58 5.98 -0.47
CA VAL A 100 -2.03 4.63 -0.13
C VAL A 100 -3.12 4.22 -1.12
N GLU A 101 -3.00 3.03 -1.69
CA GLU A 101 -3.87 2.54 -2.76
C GLU A 101 -4.58 1.24 -2.33
N VAL A 102 -5.78 1.01 -2.86
CA VAL A 102 -6.51 -0.26 -2.65
C VAL A 102 -5.65 -1.42 -3.16
N GLY A 103 -5.49 -2.46 -2.34
CA GLY A 103 -4.64 -3.61 -2.62
C GLY A 103 -3.22 -3.50 -2.06
N ASP A 104 -2.84 -2.35 -1.46
CA ASP A 104 -1.59 -2.25 -0.71
C ASP A 104 -1.57 -3.23 0.47
N GLN A 105 -0.45 -3.93 0.60
CA GLN A 105 -0.26 -4.94 1.64
C GLN A 105 0.65 -4.43 2.75
N PHE A 106 0.21 -4.65 3.99
CA PHE A 106 0.91 -4.25 5.20
C PHE A 106 1.17 -5.47 6.08
N ARG A 107 2.43 -5.66 6.49
CA ARG A 107 2.80 -6.83 7.32
C ARG A 107 2.59 -6.60 8.80
N TYR A 108 2.79 -5.37 9.25
CA TYR A 108 2.66 -4.99 10.65
C TYR A 108 1.59 -3.92 10.81
N ARG A 109 0.85 -3.96 11.91
CA ARG A 109 -0.10 -2.90 12.30
C ARG A 109 0.58 -1.52 12.30
N MET A 110 1.85 -1.49 12.70
CA MET A 110 2.64 -0.28 12.75
C MET A 110 2.93 0.32 11.36
N GLU A 111 2.96 -0.47 10.28
CA GLU A 111 3.07 0.08 8.93
C GLU A 111 1.87 0.99 8.61
N LEU A 112 0.66 0.61 9.04
CA LEU A 112 -0.54 1.44 8.90
C LEU A 112 -0.40 2.79 9.61
N ALA A 113 0.18 2.79 10.81
CA ALA A 113 0.39 4.01 11.60
C ALA A 113 1.48 4.91 10.99
N VAL A 114 2.56 4.31 10.48
CA VAL A 114 3.67 5.02 9.81
C VAL A 114 3.20 5.74 8.54
N VAL A 115 2.31 5.12 7.76
CA VAL A 115 1.72 5.73 6.56
C VAL A 115 0.48 6.58 6.87
N GLY A 116 -0.05 6.54 8.09
CA GLY A 116 -1.20 7.34 8.51
C GLY A 116 -2.57 6.78 8.12
N LEU A 117 -2.65 5.50 7.76
CA LEU A 117 -3.91 4.82 7.39
C LEU A 117 -4.73 4.40 8.63
N HIS A 118 -4.07 3.89 9.66
CA HIS A 118 -4.71 3.50 10.92
C HIS A 118 -3.71 3.64 12.06
N ARG A 119 -3.99 4.50 13.04
CA ARG A 119 -3.03 4.89 14.10
C ARG A 119 -3.08 4.01 15.34
N PRO A 120 -4.23 3.50 15.80
CA PRO A 120 -4.28 2.60 16.95
C PRO A 120 -3.40 1.36 16.71
N LEU A 121 -2.48 1.14 17.66
CA LEU A 121 -1.66 -0.08 17.68
C LEU A 121 -2.42 -1.27 18.24
N GLN A 122 -3.45 -0.98 19.03
CA GLN A 122 -4.44 -1.89 19.58
C GLN A 122 -5.81 -1.24 19.40
N GLY A 123 -6.84 -2.04 19.14
CA GLY A 123 -8.16 -1.55 18.78
C GLY A 123 -8.37 -1.51 17.27
N GLY A 124 -9.57 -1.89 16.85
CA GLY A 124 -9.93 -1.99 15.45
C GLY A 124 -10.40 -0.69 14.83
N ILE A 125 -10.74 0.34 15.61
CA ILE A 125 -11.37 1.59 15.15
C ILE A 125 -10.46 2.79 15.42
N ASP A 126 -10.09 3.54 14.37
CA ASP A 126 -9.46 4.87 14.47
C ASP A 126 -10.51 5.96 14.22
N TYR A 127 -10.45 7.05 14.96
CA TYR A 127 -11.46 8.11 14.91
C TYR A 127 -10.89 9.52 15.10
N MET A 128 -11.67 10.51 14.70
CA MET A 128 -11.38 11.93 14.91
C MET A 128 -12.60 12.70 15.40
N GLY A 129 -12.38 13.93 15.87
CA GLY A 129 -13.43 14.80 16.40
C GLY A 129 -13.46 14.86 17.92
N SER A 130 -14.42 15.63 18.44
CA SER A 130 -14.74 15.75 19.86
C SER A 130 -15.87 14.77 20.22
N HIS A 131 -16.17 14.58 21.52
CA HIS A 131 -17.20 13.64 21.98
C HIS A 131 -18.57 13.82 21.29
N GLN A 132 -18.92 15.03 20.86
CA GLN A 132 -20.20 15.31 20.22
C GLN A 132 -20.20 15.01 18.71
N ASP A 133 -19.02 14.98 18.08
CA ASP A 133 -18.84 14.86 16.63
C ASP A 133 -17.73 13.85 16.29
N VAL A 134 -17.78 12.66 16.90
CA VAL A 134 -16.79 11.59 16.63
C VAL A 134 -17.08 10.95 15.29
N LEU A 135 -16.08 10.92 14.41
CA LEU A 135 -16.13 10.24 13.12
C LEU A 135 -15.09 9.14 13.09
N ALA A 136 -15.53 7.92 12.75
CA ALA A 136 -14.63 6.83 12.41
C ALA A 136 -13.89 7.17 11.10
N THR A 137 -12.59 6.88 11.07
CA THR A 137 -11.68 7.24 9.97
C THR A 137 -11.15 6.00 9.27
N SER A 138 -10.86 4.95 10.03
CA SER A 138 -10.55 3.63 9.51
C SER A 138 -10.92 2.56 10.50
N ILE A 139 -11.28 1.39 9.97
CA ILE A 139 -11.44 0.16 10.74
C ILE A 139 -10.42 -0.87 10.26
N VAL A 140 -10.10 -1.84 11.11
CA VAL A 140 -9.44 -3.05 10.68
C VAL A 140 -10.22 -4.23 11.21
N ALA A 141 -10.88 -4.93 10.28
CA ALA A 141 -11.47 -6.23 10.52
C ALA A 141 -10.36 -7.27 10.64
N SER A 142 -10.27 -7.92 11.79
CA SER A 142 -9.36 -9.03 12.03
C SER A 142 -10.18 -10.27 12.34
N TRP A 143 -9.68 -11.42 11.89
CA TRP A 143 -10.38 -12.70 11.95
C TRP A 143 -10.73 -13.18 13.38
N ASP A 144 -10.16 -12.56 14.41
CA ASP A 144 -10.45 -12.85 15.82
C ASP A 144 -11.84 -12.36 16.25
N TYR A 145 -12.52 -11.59 15.42
CA TYR A 145 -13.94 -11.26 15.57
C TYR A 145 -14.77 -12.08 14.59
N THR A 146 -16.02 -12.34 14.95
CA THR A 146 -17.00 -12.98 14.06
C THR A 146 -17.52 -11.99 13.01
N ASP A 147 -16.62 -11.23 12.40
CA ASP A 147 -16.92 -10.31 11.31
C ASP A 147 -17.35 -11.14 10.09
N ASP A 148 -18.49 -10.78 9.49
CA ASP A 148 -18.98 -11.46 8.30
C ASP A 148 -18.30 -10.86 7.06
N LEU A 149 -17.40 -11.64 6.46
CA LEU A 149 -16.66 -11.35 5.23
C LEU A 149 -17.11 -12.23 4.06
N THR A 150 -18.29 -12.84 4.13
CA THR A 150 -18.76 -13.80 3.12
C THR A 150 -19.15 -13.15 1.80
N LYS A 151 -19.45 -11.84 1.82
CA LYS A 151 -19.82 -11.06 0.64
C LYS A 151 -18.70 -10.07 0.27
N PRO A 152 -18.41 -9.86 -1.02
CA PRO A 152 -17.31 -9.00 -1.45
C PRO A 152 -17.55 -7.50 -1.19
N ASP A 153 -18.80 -7.06 -1.24
CA ASP A 153 -19.18 -5.64 -1.17
C ASP A 153 -19.84 -5.24 0.17
N GLU A 154 -19.93 -6.18 1.12
CA GLU A 154 -20.54 -5.95 2.43
C GLU A 154 -19.59 -6.45 3.53
N LEU A 155 -19.49 -5.66 4.61
CA LEU A 155 -18.77 -6.04 5.82
C LEU A 155 -19.69 -5.74 7.02
N VAL A 156 -19.99 -6.77 7.81
CA VAL A 156 -20.62 -6.59 9.13
C VAL A 156 -19.51 -6.59 10.16
N TYR A 157 -19.17 -5.39 10.64
CA TYR A 157 -18.10 -5.17 11.61
C TYR A 157 -18.64 -5.07 13.03
N LEU A 158 -18.09 -5.87 13.96
CA LEU A 158 -18.39 -5.73 15.38
C LEU A 158 -17.55 -4.63 16.01
N GLY A 159 -18.22 -3.70 16.71
CA GLY A 159 -17.57 -2.63 17.44
C GLY A 159 -16.68 -3.14 18.58
N GLN A 160 -15.83 -2.24 19.09
CA GLN A 160 -14.97 -2.47 20.26
C GLN A 160 -15.70 -2.32 21.59
#